data_AF-A0A5Y4ZB81-F1
#
_entry.id   AF-A0A5Y4ZB81-F1
#
_cell.length_a   1.000
_cell.length_b   1.000
_cell.length_c   1.000
_cell.angle_alpha   90.00
_cell.angle_beta   90.00
_cell.angle_gamma   90.00
#
_symmetry.space_group_name_H-M   'P 1'
#
loop_
_entity.id
_entity.type
_entity.pdbx_description
1 polymer ?
#
loop_
_entity_poly.entity_id
_entity_poly.type
_entity_poly.pdbx_seq_one_letter_code
_entity_poly.pdbx_strand_id
1 'polypeptide(L)' 'EITNTFRYRINEHWLPYLELRWLDRNVEPYHREQNQIRIGAKYFF' A
#
# COMPACT_ATOMS: atom_id res chain seq x y z
N GLU A 1 -10.06 2.40 -9.07
CA GLU A 1 -9.11 1.94 -8.01
C GLU A 1 -7.93 2.90 -7.94
N ILE A 2 -7.71 3.54 -6.80
CA ILE A 2 -6.54 4.40 -6.58
C ILE A 2 -5.56 3.60 -5.73
N THR A 3 -4.40 3.26 -6.28
CA THR A 3 -3.31 2.62 -5.53
C THR A 3 -2.15 3.58 -5.45
N ASN A 4 -1.90 4.09 -4.24
CA ASN A 4 -0.77 4.97 -3.94
C ASN A 4 0.30 4.18 -3.19
N THR A 5 1.46 4.03 -3.81
CA THR A 5 2.61 3.36 -3.19
C THR A 5 3.70 4.37 -2.92
N PHE A 6 3.99 4.60 -1.65
CA PHE A 6 5.12 5.39 -1.19
C PHE A 6 6.26 4.47 -0.83
N ARG A 7 7.43 4.69 -1.44
CA ARG A 7 8.67 3.95 -1.12
C ARG A 7 9.74 4.97 -0.81
N TYR A 8 10.42 4.78 0.30
CA TYR A 8 11.51 5.65 0.70
C TYR A 8 12.77 4.82 0.93
N ARG A 9 13.85 5.16 0.22
CA ARG A 9 15.13 4.49 0.39
C ARG A 9 15.93 5.25 1.42
N ILE A 10 16.07 4.67 2.62
CA ILE A 10 16.85 5.29 3.71
C ILE A 10 18.35 5.09 3.44
N ASN A 11 18.74 3.88 3.03
CA ASN A 11 20.11 3.54 2.69
C ASN A 11 20.13 2.34 1.72
N GLU A 12 21.31 1.79 1.43
CA GLU A 12 21.45 0.63 0.55
C GLU A 12 20.77 -0.62 1.10
N HIS A 13 20.68 -0.72 2.44
CA HIS A 13 20.13 -1.85 3.15
C HIS A 13 18.64 -1.71 3.50
N TRP A 14 18.06 -0.51 3.54
CA TRP A 14 16.72 -0.27 4.09
C TRP A 14 15.82 0.47 3.11
N LEU A 15 14.69 -0.17 2.81
CA LEU A 15 13.63 0.36 1.97
C LEU A 15 12.26 0.18 2.65
N PRO A 16 11.88 1.09 3.58
CA PRO A 16 10.50 1.20 4.03
C PRO A 16 9.54 1.52 2.87
N TYR A 17 8.34 0.95 2.96
CA TYR A 17 7.26 1.19 2.02
C TYR A 17 5.90 1.26 2.71
N LEU A 18 5.05 2.10 2.15
CA LEU A 18 3.65 2.30 2.53
C LEU A 18 2.82 2.15 1.27
N GLU A 19 1.85 1.25 1.29
CA GLU A 19 0.91 1.04 0.19
C GLU A 19 -0.50 1.36 0.69
N LEU A 20 -1.13 2.33 0.02
CA LEU A 20 -2.50 2.74 0.24
C LEU A 20 -3.32 2.32 -0.97
N ARG A 21 -4.23 1.37 -0.76
CA ARG A 21 -5.17 0.94 -1.79
C ARG A 21 -6.57 1.39 -1.41
N TRP A 22 -7.09 2.34 -2.18
CA TRP A 22 -8.45 2.80 -2.13
C TRP A 22 -9.21 2.19 -3.32
N LEU A 23 -9.95 1.12 -3.04
CA LEU A 23 -10.84 0.50 -4.02
C LEU A 23 -12.10 1.37 -4.13
N ASP A 24 -12.04 2.38 -5.00
CA ASP A 24 -13.21 3.20 -5.28
C ASP A 24 -14.31 2.35 -5.92
N ARG A 25 -15.50 2.47 -5.33
CA ARG A 25 -16.71 1.68 -5.52
C ARG A 25 -17.02 1.48 -7.00
N ASN A 26 -16.93 0.25 -7.52
CA ASN A 26 -17.60 -0.04 -8.80
C ASN A 26 -18.07 -1.49 -8.99
N VAL A 27 -18.29 -2.25 -7.90
CA VAL A 27 -18.83 -3.62 -7.96
C VAL A 27 -19.78 -3.88 -6.79
N GLU A 28 -21.10 -3.81 -7.06
CA GLU A 28 -22.18 -4.34 -6.19
C GLU A 28 -22.02 -5.87 -6.02
N PRO A 29 -22.45 -6.54 -4.92
CA PRO A 29 -23.39 -6.15 -3.86
C PRO A 29 -22.80 -6.10 -2.42
N TYR A 30 -21.52 -6.41 -2.23
CA TYR A 30 -20.91 -6.51 -0.90
C TYR A 30 -20.27 -5.19 -0.48
N HIS A 31 -21.07 -4.35 0.20
CA HIS A 31 -20.70 -3.06 0.78
C HIS A 31 -19.69 -3.17 1.93
N ARG A 32 -18.45 -3.59 1.64
CA ARG A 32 -17.35 -3.48 2.58
C ARG A 32 -16.33 -2.55 1.97
N GLU A 33 -16.25 -1.33 2.50
CA GLU A 33 -15.17 -0.39 2.19
C GLU A 33 -13.83 -1.05 2.58
N GLN A 34 -13.21 -1.74 1.62
CA GLN A 34 -11.91 -2.38 1.80
C GLN A 34 -10.81 -1.36 1.51
N ASN A 35 -10.71 -0.38 2.39
CA ASN A 35 -9.52 0.45 2.47
C ASN A 35 -8.39 -0.42 3.02
N GLN A 36 -7.35 -0.66 2.22
CA GLN A 36 -6.21 -1.45 2.65
C GLN A 36 -5.00 -0.54 2.81
N ILE A 37 -4.45 -0.54 4.03
CA ILE A 37 -3.18 0.10 4.37
C ILE A 37 -2.18 -1.02 4.63
N ARG A 38 -1.07 -1.03 3.89
CA ARG A 38 0.03 -1.95 4.11
C ARG A 38 1.30 -1.15 4.40
N ILE A 39 1.94 -1.48 5.51
CA ILE A 39 3.20 -0.86 5.94
C ILE A 39 4.22 -1.98 6.04
N GLY A 40 5.42 -1.76 5.50
CA GLY A 40 6.50 -2.73 5.59
C GLY A 40 7.86 -2.09 5.40
N ALA A 41 8.91 -2.86 5.66
CA ALA A 41 10.27 -2.49 5.34
C ALA A 41 10.96 -3.68 4.68
N LYS A 42 11.67 -3.41 3.57
CA LYS A 42 12.56 -4.38 2.97
C LYS A 42 13.98 -4.10 3.46
N TYR A 43 14.61 -5.17 3.94
CA TYR A 43 16.02 -5.16 4.29
C TYR A 43 16.81 -5.90 3.20
N PHE A 44 17.88 -5.30 2.71
CA PHE A 44 18.82 -5.86 1.75
C PHE A 44 20.15 -6.09 2.47
N PHE A 45 20.68 -7.32 2.35
CA PHE A 45 21.94 -7.77 2.94
C PHE A 45 23.07 -7.76 1.91
#